data_AF-A0A7V5YT45-F1
#
_entry.id   AF-A0A7V5YT45-F1
#
_cell.length_a   1.000
_cell.length_b   1.000
_cell.length_c   1.000
_cell.angle_alpha   90.00
_cell.angle_beta   90.00
_cell.angle_gamma   90.00
#
_symmetry.space_group_name_H-M   'P 1'
#
loop_
_entity.id
_entity.type
_entity.pdbx_description
1 polymer ?
#
loop_
_entity_poly.entity_id
_entity_poly.type
_entity_poly.pdbx_seq_one_letter_code
_entity_poly.pdbx_strand_id
1 'polypeptide(L)'
;MNRRRFLETLLGVAGARKVALGAPYRFRLRYAPRIGLLPELPIEQQLEIYAEWGFRAFEYNRLPRHSFQEIEAIRKKREELGMAMGVFVVNSGGWKGEAMV
;
A
#
# COMPACT_ATOMS: atom_id res chain seq x y z
N MET A 1 28.37 -41.22 15.37
CA MET A 1 27.95 -40.01 14.61
C MET A 1 28.06 -38.81 15.54
N ASN A 2 29.06 -37.93 15.33
CA ASN A 2 29.46 -36.90 16.29
C ASN A 2 28.56 -35.66 16.22
N ARG A 3 27.72 -35.45 17.25
CA ARG A 3 26.76 -34.33 17.39
C ARG A 3 27.41 -32.94 17.35
N ARG A 4 28.73 -32.85 17.60
CA ARG A 4 29.51 -31.61 17.54
C ARG A 4 29.69 -31.08 16.12
N ARG A 5 29.66 -31.95 15.10
CA ARG A 5 29.83 -31.53 13.69
C ARG A 5 28.57 -30.88 13.10
N PHE A 6 27.41 -31.08 13.72
CA PHE A 6 26.14 -30.50 13.27
C PHE A 6 25.95 -29.06 13.75
N LEU A 7 26.49 -28.72 14.93
CA LEU A 7 26.39 -27.35 15.48
C LEU A 7 27.34 -26.36 14.78
N GLU A 8 28.48 -26.82 14.24
CA GLU A 8 29.36 -25.96 13.44
C GLU A 8 28.74 -25.58 12.08
N THR A 9 27.83 -26.41 11.54
CA THR A 9 27.11 -26.08 10.29
C THR A 9 26.00 -25.05 10.50
N LEU A 10 25.48 -24.88 11.72
CA LEU A 10 24.42 -23.90 12.02
C LEU A 10 24.95 -22.50 12.35
N LEU A 11 26.21 -22.38 12.83
CA LEU A 11 26.83 -21.08 13.09
C LEU A 11 27.51 -20.46 11.85
N GLY A 12 27.79 -21.26 10.82
CA GLY A 12 28.49 -20.81 9.60
C GLY A 12 27.62 -20.10 8.55
N VAL A 13 26.29 -20.00 8.74
CA VAL A 13 25.36 -19.36 7.79
C VAL A 13 24.63 -18.17 8.41
N ALA A 14 25.19 -17.57 9.48
CA ALA A 14 24.67 -16.32 10.06
C ALA A 14 25.04 -15.06 9.25
N GLY A 15 25.38 -15.21 7.97
CA GLY A 15 25.35 -14.10 7.03
C GLY A 15 23.92 -13.93 6.54
N ALA A 16 23.09 -13.22 7.30
CA ALA A 16 21.80 -12.75 6.80
C ALA A 16 22.06 -11.92 5.54
N ARG A 17 21.99 -12.58 4.37
CA ARG A 17 21.95 -11.87 3.10
C ARG A 17 20.69 -11.04 3.16
N LYS A 18 20.84 -9.73 3.43
CA LYS A 18 19.81 -8.77 3.09
C LYS A 18 19.56 -8.97 1.60
N VAL A 19 18.49 -9.68 1.27
CA VAL A 19 17.97 -9.69 -0.09
C VAL A 19 17.66 -8.23 -0.34
N ALA A 20 18.52 -7.57 -1.12
CA ALA A 20 18.25 -6.21 -1.56
C ALA A 20 16.97 -6.34 -2.38
N LEU A 21 15.85 -5.88 -1.81
CA LEU A 21 14.65 -5.64 -2.59
C LEU A 21 15.10 -4.66 -3.66
N GLY A 22 15.14 -5.12 -4.92
CA GLY A 22 15.47 -4.28 -6.05
C GLY A 22 14.60 -3.03 -6.04
N ALA A 23 15.02 -1.98 -6.74
CA ALA A 23 14.22 -0.76 -6.83
C ALA A 23 12.77 -1.12 -7.21
N PRO A 24 11.75 -0.51 -6.56
CA PRO A 24 10.35 -0.80 -6.85
C PRO A 24 10.06 -0.74 -8.34
N TYR A 25 9.29 -1.70 -8.84
CA TYR A 25 8.89 -1.70 -10.25
C TYR A 25 8.17 -0.39 -10.58
N ARG A 26 8.63 0.30 -11.63
CA ARG A 26 7.97 1.54 -12.07
C ARG A 26 6.98 1.21 -13.17
N PHE A 27 5.70 1.23 -12.84
CA PHE A 27 4.63 1.13 -13.82
C PHE A 27 4.69 2.29 -14.81
N ARG A 28 4.39 2.01 -16.08
CA ARG A 28 4.27 3.03 -17.14
C ARG A 28 2.95 3.78 -17.09
N LEU A 29 1.94 3.19 -16.43
CA LEU A 29 0.62 3.77 -16.21
C LEU A 29 0.41 4.07 -14.73
N ARG A 30 -0.47 5.02 -14.42
CA ARG A 30 -0.87 5.35 -13.04
C ARG A 30 -1.94 4.38 -12.54
N TYR A 31 -1.56 3.14 -12.31
CA TYR A 31 -2.43 2.19 -11.64
C TYR A 31 -2.73 2.67 -10.21
N ALA A 32 -3.99 2.60 -9.82
CA ALA A 32 -4.51 3.14 -8.57
C ALA A 32 -5.26 2.05 -7.78
N PRO A 33 -4.57 1.30 -6.91
CA PRO A 33 -5.25 0.37 -6.00
C PRO A 33 -6.25 1.11 -5.09
N ARG A 34 -7.37 0.45 -4.80
CA ARG A 34 -8.43 0.97 -3.94
C ARG A 34 -8.05 0.86 -2.47
N ILE A 35 -8.13 1.98 -1.74
CA ILE A 35 -8.05 1.98 -0.27
C ILE A 35 -9.16 1.08 0.31
N GLY A 36 -8.77 0.21 1.23
CA GLY A 36 -9.63 -0.83 1.82
C GLY A 36 -9.44 -2.22 1.19
N LEU A 37 -8.42 -2.42 0.35
CA LEU A 37 -7.96 -3.76 -0.05
C LEU A 37 -7.32 -4.51 1.13
N LEU A 38 -6.73 -3.78 2.09
CA LEU A 38 -6.10 -4.31 3.30
C LEU A 38 -6.86 -3.75 4.51
N PRO A 39 -8.05 -4.28 4.82
CA PRO A 39 -8.99 -3.64 5.77
C PRO A 39 -8.46 -3.57 7.21
N GLU A 40 -7.55 -4.45 7.59
CA GLU A 40 -6.93 -4.49 8.92
C GLU A 40 -5.87 -3.39 9.14
N LEU A 41 -5.47 -2.69 8.07
CA LEU A 41 -4.42 -1.68 8.13
C LEU A 41 -4.98 -0.26 8.04
N PRO A 42 -4.42 0.69 8.81
CA PRO A 42 -4.64 2.12 8.61
C PRO A 42 -4.37 2.56 7.17
N ILE A 43 -5.06 3.60 6.71
CA ILE A 43 -4.96 4.09 5.32
C ILE A 43 -3.51 4.46 4.98
N GLU A 44 -2.80 5.08 5.91
CA GLU A 44 -1.41 5.49 5.78
C GLU A 44 -0.49 4.31 5.49
N GLN A 45 -0.69 3.18 6.20
CA GLN A 45 0.09 1.96 5.98
C GLN A 45 -0.25 1.32 4.64
N GLN A 46 -1.51 1.39 4.19
CA GLN A 46 -1.88 0.93 2.85
C GLN A 46 -1.16 1.75 1.78
N LEU A 47 -1.05 3.08 1.95
CA LEU A 47 -0.30 3.94 1.03
C LEU A 47 1.18 3.60 0.99
N GLU A 48 1.80 3.33 2.15
CA GLU A 48 3.20 2.90 2.25
C GLU A 48 3.44 1.61 1.46
N ILE A 49 2.60 0.59 1.69
CA ILE A 49 2.65 -0.67 0.94
C ILE A 49 2.49 -0.40 -0.55
N TYR A 50 1.51 0.41 -0.97
CA TYR A 50 1.32 0.71 -2.40
C TYR A 50 2.56 1.39 -3.00
N ALA A 51 3.18 2.33 -2.27
CA ALA A 51 4.39 3.00 -2.72
C ALA A 51 5.59 2.02 -2.83
N GLU A 52 5.74 1.09 -1.89
CA GLU A 52 6.75 0.02 -1.89
C GLU A 52 6.61 -0.91 -3.09
N TRP A 53 5.37 -1.23 -3.47
CA TRP A 53 5.06 -2.03 -4.67
C TRP A 53 5.14 -1.23 -5.98
N GLY A 54 5.49 0.07 -5.92
CA GLY A 54 5.76 0.89 -7.09
C GLY A 54 4.55 1.68 -7.62
N PHE A 55 3.41 1.64 -6.93
CA PHE A 55 2.26 2.47 -7.28
C PHE A 55 2.56 3.95 -6.96
N ARG A 56 1.97 4.83 -7.77
CA ARG A 56 2.06 6.31 -7.60
C ARG A 56 0.69 6.97 -7.58
N ALA A 57 -0.37 6.16 -7.58
CA ALA A 57 -1.73 6.62 -7.42
C ALA A 57 -2.52 5.66 -6.52
N PHE A 58 -3.66 6.11 -6.00
CA PHE A 58 -4.64 5.29 -5.28
C PHE A 58 -6.07 5.79 -5.52
N GLU A 59 -7.07 4.95 -5.32
CA GLU A 59 -8.50 5.29 -5.37
C GLU A 59 -9.07 5.33 -3.95
N TYR A 60 -9.84 6.38 -3.61
CA TYR A 60 -10.55 6.39 -2.33
C TYR A 60 -11.90 7.12 -2.29
N ASN A 61 -12.99 6.35 -2.36
CA ASN A 61 -14.36 6.90 -2.40
C ASN A 61 -14.96 7.25 -1.03
N ARG A 62 -14.35 6.80 0.07
CA ARG A 62 -14.88 7.02 1.43
C ARG A 62 -14.25 8.22 2.14
N LEU A 63 -13.45 9.03 1.44
CA LEU A 63 -12.81 10.23 2.00
C LEU A 63 -13.80 11.15 2.75
N PRO A 64 -15.03 11.41 2.27
CA PRO A 64 -15.98 12.27 2.99
C PRO A 64 -16.49 11.72 4.34
N ARG A 65 -16.21 10.45 4.68
CA ARG A 65 -16.63 9.84 5.95
C ARG A 65 -15.64 10.09 7.09
N HIS A 66 -14.50 10.70 6.79
CA HIS A 66 -13.46 10.98 7.77
C HIS A 66 -13.59 12.38 8.35
N SER A 67 -13.08 12.55 9.57
CA SER A 67 -12.82 13.86 10.16
C SER A 67 -11.76 14.63 9.36
N PHE A 68 -11.74 15.95 9.52
CA PHE A 68 -10.68 16.78 8.91
C PHE A 68 -9.27 16.37 9.37
N GLN A 69 -9.13 15.91 10.62
CA GLN A 69 -7.84 15.46 11.14
C GLN A 69 -7.34 14.22 10.42
N GLU A 70 -8.21 13.23 10.19
CA GLU A 70 -7.87 12.03 9.42
C GLU A 70 -7.59 12.37 7.95
N ILE A 71 -8.37 13.25 7.34
CA ILE A 71 -8.13 13.72 5.96
C ILE A 71 -6.76 14.39 5.85
N GLU A 72 -6.37 15.20 6.84
CA GLU A 72 -5.06 15.85 6.88
C GLU A 72 -3.92 14.84 7.05
N ALA A 73 -4.10 13.80 7.86
CA ALA A 73 -3.13 12.71 7.99
C ALA A 73 -2.92 11.96 6.67
N ILE A 74 -4.01 11.61 5.98
CA ILE A 74 -3.99 10.99 4.66
C ILE A 74 -3.29 11.92 3.65
N ARG A 75 -3.60 13.23 3.66
CA ARG A 75 -3.00 14.24 2.78
C ARG A 75 -1.48 14.31 2.98
N LYS A 76 -1.02 14.43 4.23
CA LYS A 76 0.42 14.48 4.55
C LYS A 76 1.13 13.21 4.10
N LYS A 77 0.58 12.03 4.39
CA LYS A 77 1.18 10.75 4.01
C LYS A 77 1.28 10.58 2.50
N ARG A 78 0.21 10.90 1.73
CA ARG A 78 0.29 10.81 0.26
C ARG A 78 1.31 11.78 -0.34
N GLU A 79 1.49 12.96 0.26
CA GLU A 79 2.48 13.94 -0.20
C GLU A 79 3.91 13.48 0.11
N GLU A 80 4.15 12.96 1.31
CA GLU A 80 5.41 12.32 1.71
C GLU A 80 5.82 11.22 0.71
N LEU A 81 4.86 10.39 0.29
CA LEU A 81 5.08 9.28 -0.64
C LEU A 81 5.05 9.69 -2.12
N GLY A 82 4.75 10.96 -2.44
CA GLY A 82 4.62 11.44 -3.82
C GLY A 82 3.48 10.75 -4.60
N MET A 83 2.39 10.39 -3.92
CA MET A 83 1.24 9.70 -4.48
C MET A 83 0.08 10.65 -4.82
N ALA A 84 -0.56 10.40 -5.97
CA ALA A 84 -1.78 11.09 -6.39
C ALA A 84 -3.03 10.30 -5.99
N MET A 85 -4.12 10.96 -5.64
CA MET A 85 -5.43 10.32 -5.57
C MET A 85 -6.03 10.35 -6.99
N GLY A 86 -6.17 9.18 -7.62
CA GLY A 86 -6.38 9.06 -9.07
C GLY A 86 -7.84 8.91 -9.51
N VAL A 87 -8.64 8.16 -8.76
CA VAL A 87 -10.06 7.92 -9.07
C VAL A 87 -10.88 8.15 -7.80
N PHE A 88 -11.96 8.92 -7.95
CA PHE A 88 -12.88 9.27 -6.90
C PHE A 88 -14.28 9.30 -7.48
N VAL A 89 -15.14 8.38 -7.05
CA VAL A 89 -16.56 8.38 -7.38
C VAL A 89 -17.32 8.78 -6.13
N VAL A 90 -17.79 10.03 -6.11
CA VAL A 90 -18.77 10.47 -5.11
C VAL A 90 -20.14 10.28 -5.67
N ASN A 91 -20.80 9.26 -5.14
CA ASN A 91 -22.23 9.12 -5.31
C ASN A 91 -22.85 8.75 -3.96
N SER A 92 -23.07 9.76 -3.12
CA SER A 92 -23.69 9.60 -1.81
C SER A 92 -25.15 9.13 -1.88
N GLY A 93 -25.82 9.28 -3.03
CA GLY A 93 -27.23 8.90 -3.24
C GLY A 93 -27.45 7.62 -4.05
N GLY A 94 -26.39 6.93 -4.48
CA GLY A 94 -26.49 5.81 -5.41
C GLY A 94 -26.86 6.23 -6.84
N TRP A 95 -26.65 5.34 -7.81
CA TRP A 95 -27.07 5.59 -9.20
C TRP A 95 -28.57 5.31 -9.29
N LYS A 96 -29.35 6.24 -9.86
CA LYS A 96 -30.77 5.95 -10.18
C LYS A 96 -30.79 4.76 -11.13
N GLY A 97 -31.72 3.82 -10.92
CA GLY A 97 -31.79 2.58 -11.71
C GLY A 97 -31.92 2.80 -13.22
N GLU A 98 -32.44 3.95 -13.64
CA GLU A 98 -32.57 4.37 -15.04
C GLU A 98 -31.23 4.75 -15.70
N ALA A 99 -30.18 5.03 -14.92
CA ALA A 99 -28.85 5.38 -15.44
C ALA A 99 -27.95 4.16 -15.72
N MET A 100 -28.46 2.95 -15.45
CA MET A 100 -27.75 1.67 -15.60
C MET A 100 -28.31 0.81 -16.76
N VAL A 101 -29.09 1.42 -17.66
CA VAL A 101 -29.66 0.77 -18.87
C VAL A 101 -29.03 1.35 -20.12
#